data_AF-A0A2H6N6L3-F1
#
_entry.id   AF-A0A2H6N6L3-F1
#
_cell.length_a   1.000
_cell.length_b   1.000
_cell.length_c   1.000
_cell.angle_alpha   90.00
_cell.angle_beta   90.00
_cell.angle_gamma   90.00
#
_symmetry.space_group_name_H-M   'P 1'
#
loop_
_entity.id
_entity.type
_entity.pdbx_description
1 polymer ?
#
loop_
_entity_poly.entity_id
_entity_poly.type
_entity_poly.pdbx_seq_one_letter_code
_entity_poly.pdbx_strand_id
1 'polypeptide(L)'
;YNEYDEEMEDEYDYEPEETEGEIRVRPKKTAKKRVSRRSIFEIYEPSELESSHLTDQDNEIRVTDMPERFQLRSIPVKSAEDDELEEEADWIYRNAFAMPT
;
A
#
# COMPACT_ATOMS: atom_id res chain seq x y z
N TYR A 1 7.51 -24.07 16.46
CA TYR A 1 6.14 -23.54 16.38
C TYR A 1 6.18 -22.19 17.06
N ASN A 2 5.93 -21.13 16.31
CA ASN A 2 6.04 -19.76 16.78
C ASN A 2 4.78 -19.45 17.60
N GLU A 3 4.89 -19.32 18.93
CA GLU A 3 3.76 -19.02 19.84
C GLU A 3 2.99 -17.73 19.46
N TYR A 4 3.60 -16.86 18.65
CA TYR A 4 2.99 -15.63 18.16
C TYR A 4 2.00 -15.83 17.00
N ASP A 5 2.04 -16.98 16.32
CA ASP A 5 1.16 -17.27 15.18
C ASP A 5 -0.25 -17.70 15.63
N GLU A 6 -0.35 -18.33 16.81
CA GLU A 6 -1.63 -18.79 17.39
C GLU A 6 -2.54 -17.62 17.85
N GLU A 7 -2.00 -16.45 18.19
CA GLU A 7 -2.82 -15.29 18.59
C GLU A 7 -3.41 -14.51 17.40
N MET A 8 -2.89 -14.69 16.19
CA MET A 8 -3.34 -13.98 14.97
C MET A 8 -4.52 -14.69 14.26
N GLU A 9 -4.75 -15.97 14.54
CA GLU A 9 -5.78 -16.76 13.85
C GLU A 9 -7.21 -16.47 14.34
N ASP A 10 -7.35 -15.86 15.53
CA ASP A 10 -8.64 -15.66 16.22
C ASP A 10 -9.40 -14.37 15.80
N GLU A 11 -8.87 -13.58 14.84
CA GLU A 11 -9.44 -12.27 14.42
C GLU A 11 -10.10 -12.28 13.01
N TYR A 12 -10.43 -13.45 12.45
CA TYR A 12 -11.30 -13.57 11.26
C TYR A 12 -12.75 -13.96 11.63
N ASP A 13 -13.39 -13.20 12.53
CA ASP A 13 -14.84 -13.29 12.76
C ASP A 13 -15.56 -12.59 11.58
N TYR A 14 -15.89 -13.35 10.55
CA TYR A 14 -16.71 -12.90 9.42
C TYR A 14 -18.11 -12.54 9.94
N GLU A 15 -18.39 -11.25 10.22
CA GLU A 15 -19.75 -10.82 10.53
C GLU A 15 -20.64 -11.00 9.29
N PRO A 16 -21.66 -11.87 9.32
CA PRO A 16 -22.65 -11.91 8.26
C PRO A 16 -23.49 -10.64 8.31
N GLU A 17 -23.64 -9.98 7.17
CA GLU A 17 -24.49 -8.79 6.97
C GLU A 17 -25.95 -9.13 7.38
N GLU A 18 -26.33 -8.78 8.61
CA GLU A 18 -27.69 -9.00 9.14
C GLU A 18 -28.66 -8.01 8.48
N THR A 19 -29.52 -8.58 7.63
CA THR A 19 -30.71 -7.94 7.07
C THR A 19 -31.63 -7.38 8.16
N GLU A 20 -32.13 -6.18 7.90
CA GLU A 20 -33.01 -5.32 8.71
C GLU A 20 -34.13 -6.07 9.47
N GLY A 21 -34.12 -5.98 10.82
CA GLY A 21 -35.33 -6.08 11.64
C GLY A 21 -35.31 -7.05 12.83
N GLU A 22 -34.82 -6.60 14.00
CA GLU A 22 -35.44 -6.76 15.35
C GLU A 22 -34.41 -6.43 16.44
N ILE A 23 -34.80 -5.55 17.38
CA ILE A 23 -33.94 -5.06 18.46
C ILE A 23 -33.75 -6.19 19.50
N ARG A 24 -32.67 -6.97 19.37
CA ARG A 24 -32.15 -7.81 20.46
C ARG A 24 -31.02 -7.09 21.18
N VAL A 25 -31.26 -6.66 22.42
CA VAL A 25 -30.24 -6.04 23.28
C VAL A 25 -29.18 -7.09 23.63
N ARG A 26 -28.09 -7.13 22.85
CA ARG A 26 -26.91 -7.98 23.14
C ARG A 26 -26.18 -7.47 24.40
N PRO A 27 -25.75 -8.36 25.32
CA PRO A 27 -24.99 -7.97 26.50
C PRO A 27 -23.63 -7.39 26.07
N LYS A 28 -23.27 -6.24 26.64
CA LYS A 28 -22.02 -5.52 26.35
C LYS A 28 -20.81 -6.40 26.68
N LYS A 29 -20.13 -6.91 25.64
CA LYS A 29 -18.84 -7.60 25.78
C LYS A 29 -17.87 -6.62 26.45
N THR A 30 -17.32 -7.04 27.59
CA THR A 30 -16.28 -6.30 28.32
C THR A 30 -15.10 -6.07 27.39
N ALA A 31 -14.73 -4.81 27.16
CA ALA A 31 -13.58 -4.43 26.36
C ALA A 31 -12.31 -5.05 26.95
N LYS A 32 -11.86 -6.18 26.38
CA LYS A 32 -10.52 -6.72 26.65
C LYS A 32 -9.54 -5.62 26.26
N LYS A 33 -8.72 -5.18 27.22
CA LYS A 33 -7.67 -4.19 27.00
C LYS A 33 -6.79 -4.72 25.85
N ARG A 34 -6.85 -4.05 24.70
CA ARG A 34 -5.98 -4.34 23.57
C ARG A 34 -4.54 -4.27 24.09
N VAL A 35 -3.85 -5.40 24.07
CA VAL A 35 -2.42 -5.43 24.34
C VAL A 35 -1.80 -4.44 23.36
N SER A 36 -1.06 -3.46 23.88
CA SER A 36 -0.35 -2.47 23.06
C SER A 36 0.61 -3.24 22.17
N ARG A 37 0.25 -3.49 20.92
CA ARG A 37 1.11 -4.19 19.97
C ARG A 37 2.39 -3.37 19.83
N ARG A 38 3.55 -3.98 20.11
CA ARG A 38 4.85 -3.35 19.87
C ARG A 38 4.99 -3.09 18.37
N SER A 39 5.62 -1.98 18.01
CA SER A 39 5.78 -1.61 16.60
C SER A 39 6.70 -2.60 15.90
N ILE A 40 6.43 -2.88 14.61
CA ILE A 40 7.30 -3.73 13.79
C ILE A 40 8.73 -3.18 13.71
N PHE A 41 8.90 -1.86 13.84
CA PHE A 41 10.20 -1.18 13.87
C PHE A 41 11.05 -1.49 15.11
N GLU A 42 10.45 -2.03 16.17
CA GLU A 42 11.16 -2.43 17.39
C GLU A 42 11.51 -3.93 17.41
N ILE A 43 10.82 -4.73 16.60
CA ILE A 43 10.89 -6.19 16.62
C ILE A 43 11.87 -6.71 15.58
N TYR A 44 11.96 -6.05 14.43
CA TYR A 44 12.77 -6.45 13.28
C TYR A 44 13.94 -5.50 13.02
N GLU A 45 15.00 -6.04 12.41
CA GLU A 45 16.12 -5.21 11.97
C GLU A 45 15.73 -4.36 10.75
N PRO A 46 16.27 -3.13 10.58
CA PRO A 46 16.04 -2.31 9.39
C PRO A 46 16.29 -3.03 8.06
N SER A 47 17.31 -3.89 7.99
CA SER A 47 17.64 -4.66 6.77
C SER A 47 16.58 -5.71 6.45
N GLU A 48 15.96 -6.33 7.45
CA GLU A 48 14.85 -7.27 7.28
C GLU A 48 13.61 -6.53 6.75
N LEU A 49 13.32 -5.34 7.28
CA LEU A 49 12.21 -4.52 6.83
C LEU A 49 12.37 -4.06 5.37
N GLU A 50 13.58 -3.68 4.97
CA GLU A 50 13.90 -3.31 3.59
C GLU A 50 13.72 -4.49 2.63
N SER A 51 14.27 -5.66 2.96
CA SER A 51 14.14 -6.86 2.11
C SER A 51 12.70 -7.39 2.00
N SER A 52 11.86 -7.09 2.98
CA SER A 52 10.45 -7.50 3.04
C SER A 52 9.48 -6.44 2.51
N HIS A 53 9.97 -5.28 2.06
CA HIS A 53 9.13 -4.14 1.61
C HIS A 53 8.14 -3.62 2.67
N LEU A 54 8.58 -3.55 3.92
CA LEU A 54 7.79 -3.14 5.09
C LEU A 54 8.22 -1.78 5.66
N THR A 55 9.01 -1.00 4.91
CA THR A 55 9.45 0.32 5.34
C THR A 55 8.30 1.35 5.23
N ASP A 56 8.48 2.51 5.86
CA ASP A 56 7.54 3.62 5.70
C ASP A 56 7.44 4.08 4.24
N GLN A 57 8.55 4.07 3.50
CA GLN A 57 8.56 4.38 2.06
C GLN A 57 7.74 3.36 1.25
N ASP A 58 7.81 2.07 1.58
CA ASP A 58 6.99 1.05 0.91
C ASP A 58 5.50 1.25 1.22
N ASN A 59 5.17 1.68 2.44
CA ASN A 59 3.80 2.04 2.80
C ASN A 59 3.32 3.24 1.96
N GLU A 60 4.15 4.28 1.83
CA GLU A 60 3.86 5.43 0.96
C GLU A 60 3.63 5.00 -0.49
N ILE A 61 4.45 4.10 -1.03
CA ILE A 61 4.31 3.57 -2.39
C ILE A 61 2.99 2.83 -2.57
N ARG A 62 2.60 2.00 -1.61
CA ARG A 62 1.37 1.19 -1.65
C ARG A 62 0.09 2.04 -1.56
N VAL A 63 0.12 3.16 -0.84
CA VAL A 63 -1.06 4.03 -0.68
C VAL A 63 -1.16 5.11 -1.76
N THR A 64 -0.03 5.46 -2.39
CA THR A 64 0.00 6.47 -3.44
C THR A 64 -0.60 5.90 -4.73
N ASP A 65 -1.60 6.58 -5.29
CA ASP A 65 -2.25 6.22 -6.55
C ASP A 65 -1.40 6.62 -7.77
N MET A 66 -0.16 6.14 -7.81
CA MET A 66 0.78 6.31 -8.91
C MET A 66 1.52 4.99 -9.13
N PRO A 67 1.79 4.57 -10.38
CA PRO A 67 2.53 3.33 -10.61
C PRO A 67 3.90 3.35 -9.92
N GLU A 68 4.26 2.25 -9.25
CA GLU A 68 5.53 2.12 -8.51
C GLU A 68 6.76 2.46 -9.36
N ARG A 69 6.75 2.10 -10.65
CA ARG A 69 7.84 2.44 -11.60
C ARG A 69 8.06 3.94 -11.77
N PHE A 70 7.02 4.76 -11.64
CA PHE A 70 7.13 6.22 -11.69
C PHE A 70 7.61 6.78 -10.36
N GLN A 71 7.23 6.14 -9.24
CA GLN A 71 7.68 6.49 -7.89
C GLN A 71 9.18 6.18 -7.68
N LEU A 72 9.67 5.04 -8.17
CA LEU A 72 11.05 4.57 -8.01
C LEU A 72 12.04 5.09 -9.07
N ARG A 73 11.61 5.99 -9.96
CA ARG A 73 12.45 6.46 -11.06
C ARG A 73 13.60 7.32 -10.53
N SER A 74 14.82 7.05 -10.96
CA SER A 74 16.02 7.84 -10.59
C SER A 74 15.97 9.28 -11.10
N ILE A 75 15.29 9.50 -12.22
CA ILE A 75 15.04 10.82 -12.80
C ILE A 75 13.57 11.17 -12.52
N PRO A 76 13.28 12.16 -11.65
CA PRO A 76 11.92 12.55 -11.33
C PRO A 76 11.15 12.99 -12.58
N VAL A 77 9.90 12.56 -12.71
CA VAL A 77 8.96 13.11 -13.70
C VAL A 77 8.38 14.40 -13.14
N LYS A 78 8.59 15.51 -13.83
CA LYS A 78 7.99 16.81 -13.49
C LYS A 78 6.88 17.11 -14.48
N SER A 79 5.92 17.93 -14.06
CA SER A 79 5.00 18.55 -15.01
C SER A 79 5.79 19.40 -16.01
N ALA A 80 5.45 19.29 -17.29
CA ALA A 80 5.99 20.11 -18.36
C ALA A 80 4.93 21.11 -18.83
N GLU A 81 5.35 22.17 -19.50
CA GLU A 81 4.44 23.13 -20.14
C GLU A 81 3.86 22.54 -21.44
N ASP A 82 2.71 23.05 -21.89
CA ASP A 82 2.02 22.53 -23.08
C ASP A 82 2.90 22.59 -24.35
N ASP A 83 3.67 23.66 -24.52
CA ASP A 83 4.58 23.82 -25.65
C ASP A 83 5.69 22.74 -25.64
N GLU A 84 6.24 22.42 -24.46
CA GLU A 84 7.25 21.37 -24.30
C GLU A 84 6.67 19.97 -24.59
N LEU A 85 5.40 19.74 -24.23
CA LEU A 85 4.70 18.48 -24.50
C LEU A 85 4.45 18.30 -26.01
N GLU A 86 4.11 19.37 -26.73
CA GLU A 86 3.92 19.30 -28.18
C GLU A 86 5.24 19.02 -28.90
N GLU A 87 6.32 19.67 -28.49
CA GLU A 87 7.67 19.40 -29.01
C GLU A 87 8.13 17.95 -28.72
N GLU A 88 7.90 17.45 -27.50
CA GLU A 88 8.24 16.07 -27.14
C GLU A 88 7.42 15.07 -27.97
N ALA A 89 6.11 15.29 -28.14
CA ALA A 89 5.24 14.43 -28.94
C ALA A 89 5.73 14.33 -30.39
N ASP A 90 6.06 15.47 -30.99
CA ASP A 90 6.65 15.57 -32.33
C ASP A 90 7.99 14.82 -32.43
N TRP A 91 8.84 14.96 -31.42
CA TRP A 91 10.13 14.29 -31.36
C TRP A 91 9.96 12.76 -31.25
N ILE A 92 9.08 12.28 -30.36
CA ILE A 92 8.78 10.85 -30.20
C ILE A 92 8.24 10.29 -31.51
N TYR A 93 7.29 10.96 -32.15
CA TYR A 93 6.71 10.50 -33.43
C TYR A 93 7.78 10.31 -34.50
N ARG A 94 8.65 11.31 -34.68
CA ARG A 94 9.71 11.27 -35.69
C ARG A 94 10.73 10.15 -35.43
N ASN A 95 11.11 9.92 -34.18
CA ASN A 95 12.17 8.96 -33.84
C ASN A 95 11.67 7.52 -33.66
N ALA A 96 10.45 7.33 -33.13
CA ALA A 96 9.93 6.01 -32.82
C ALA A 96 9.08 5.40 -33.94
N PHE A 97 8.46 6.23 -34.80
CA PHE A 97 7.47 5.75 -35.78
C PHE A 97 7.74 6.17 -37.22
N ALA A 98 8.34 7.35 -37.45
CA ALA A 98 8.55 7.85 -38.82
C ALA A 98 9.81 7.29 -39.51
N MET A 99 10.77 6.76 -38.74
CA MET A 99 11.95 6.09 -39.29
C MET A 99 11.58 4.63 -39.64
N PRO A 100 11.81 4.15 -40.88
CA PRO A 100 11.62 2.75 -41.20
C PRO A 100 12.58 1.90 -40.37
N THR A 101 12.07 0.84 -39.74
CA THR A 101 12.86 -0.17 -39.03
C THR A 101 13.70 -1.01 -39.95
#